data_AF-A0A2P4UKW5-F1
#
_entry.id   AF-A0A2P4UKW5-F1
#
_cell.length_a   1.000
_cell.length_b   1.000
_cell.length_c   1.000
_cell.angle_alpha   90.00
_cell.angle_beta   90.00
_cell.angle_gamma   90.00
#
_symmetry.space_group_name_H-M   'P 1'
#
loop_
_entity.id
_entity.type
_entity.pdbx_description
1 polymer ?
#
loop_
_entity_poly.entity_id
_entity_poly.type
_entity_poly.pdbx_seq_one_letter_code
_entity_poly.pdbx_strand_id
1 'polypeptide(L)'
;MVNNLRIGLGMPFARPVPGDRRWLRTGLFVAAALVLGATLWLVRWSAGPSTATPDTFWYARDAFRFAGVSEPRAELDAARITCSAMAQATPRPTSHYRRGSTCVDYRSSLPQRAPQRFEDIFTSRPGYALLTAPFVWTFGPRGFALGTAFLGVACGAAAVGLALAAGLRPAQALLAELVFYLLPSGLWTTRMLAEAPMILCVLLALTGAVLLLREVSRVRAGALLAAGLACCCVVKPANGVALSAALLAGAVPLFFFARSRPACLAVAGIAGLVLAGNGLVSSLLHLPGTAETLQDTFTRHYRHPDVPDVWPRLRDLAGELWNDRILPQMHDDPLIPAGYLLGAAGLFTRLRGDVAWPLLLAGLTGAVVVTMHPLGSETDRLATVTWVPVALGLAALTAPSRFRRPSGAEPPVPAPAPAPAREGAAP
;
A
#
# COMPACT_ATOMS: atom_id res chain seq x y z
N MET A 1 -31.30 -5.54 -45.82
CA MET A 1 -30.65 -4.70 -44.80
C MET A 1 -30.75 -5.40 -43.46
N VAL A 2 -29.80 -6.30 -43.17
CA VAL A 2 -29.54 -6.86 -41.84
C VAL A 2 -28.03 -6.98 -41.79
N ASN A 3 -27.36 -6.10 -41.05
CA ASN A 3 -25.90 -6.06 -40.99
C ASN A 3 -25.42 -6.81 -39.74
N ASN A 4 -24.50 -7.73 -40.00
CA ASN A 4 -23.97 -8.72 -39.08
C ASN A 4 -23.11 -8.10 -37.97
N LEU A 5 -23.51 -8.27 -36.71
CA LEU A 5 -22.60 -8.20 -35.56
C LEU A 5 -21.90 -9.57 -35.40
N ARG A 6 -20.67 -9.69 -35.90
CA ARG A 6 -19.76 -10.77 -35.52
C ARG A 6 -18.99 -10.34 -34.27
N ILE A 7 -19.42 -10.84 -33.11
CA ILE A 7 -18.64 -10.80 -31.88
C ILE A 7 -17.54 -11.87 -32.00
N GLY A 8 -16.33 -11.43 -32.34
CA GLY A 8 -15.15 -12.29 -32.42
C GLY A 8 -14.60 -12.63 -31.03
N LEU A 9 -15.21 -13.60 -30.34
CA LEU A 9 -14.56 -14.35 -29.25
C LEU A 9 -13.74 -15.50 -29.86
N GLY A 10 -12.77 -15.15 -30.69
CA GLY A 10 -11.81 -16.07 -31.28
C GLY A 10 -10.47 -15.97 -30.57
N MET A 11 -10.41 -16.28 -29.27
CA MET A 11 -9.13 -16.69 -28.67
C MET A 11 -8.97 -18.17 -28.98
N PRO A 12 -8.08 -18.58 -29.90
CA PRO A 12 -7.73 -19.99 -29.97
C PRO A 12 -7.12 -20.35 -28.62
N PHE A 13 -7.82 -21.18 -27.85
CA PHE A 13 -7.18 -22.00 -26.83
C PHE A 13 -6.21 -22.91 -27.57
N ALA A 14 -5.04 -22.36 -27.93
CA ALA A 14 -3.92 -23.15 -28.40
C ALA A 14 -3.71 -24.22 -27.34
N ARG A 15 -3.92 -25.47 -27.73
CA ARG A 15 -3.67 -26.62 -26.86
C ARG A 15 -2.27 -26.44 -26.27
N PRO A 16 -2.10 -26.51 -24.93
CA PRO A 16 -0.81 -26.34 -24.31
C PRO A 16 0.19 -27.29 -24.99
N VAL A 17 1.26 -26.74 -25.54
CA VAL A 17 2.32 -27.53 -26.16
C VAL A 17 2.86 -28.47 -25.07
N PRO A 18 2.78 -29.80 -25.26
CA PRO A 18 3.31 -30.75 -24.29
C PRO A 18 4.80 -30.45 -24.06
N GLY A 19 5.17 -30.04 -22.84
CA GLY A 19 6.55 -29.71 -22.48
C GLY A 19 6.83 -28.25 -22.10
N ASP A 20 5.86 -27.33 -22.19
CA ASP A 20 6.08 -25.95 -21.73
C ASP A 20 6.11 -25.85 -20.19
N ARG A 21 7.31 -25.97 -19.61
CA ARG A 21 7.56 -25.84 -18.16
C ARG A 21 7.37 -24.41 -17.63
N ARG A 22 6.94 -23.43 -18.45
CA ARG A 22 6.70 -22.04 -17.99
C ARG A 22 5.66 -21.97 -16.88
N TRP A 23 4.55 -22.69 -16.99
CA TRP A 23 3.51 -22.71 -15.95
C TRP A 23 4.03 -23.25 -14.63
N LEU A 24 4.86 -24.30 -14.66
CA LEU A 24 5.51 -24.83 -13.46
C LEU A 24 6.47 -23.81 -12.84
N ARG A 25 7.29 -23.13 -13.64
CA ARG A 25 8.21 -22.09 -13.14
C ARG A 25 7.46 -20.91 -12.52
N THR A 26 6.39 -20.45 -13.16
CA THR A 26 5.54 -19.37 -12.61
C THR A 26 4.84 -19.82 -11.33
N GLY A 27 4.29 -21.03 -11.30
CA GLY A 27 3.67 -21.60 -10.10
C GLY A 27 4.66 -21.72 -8.95
N LEU A 28 5.87 -22.25 -9.19
CA LEU A 28 6.94 -22.33 -8.19
C LEU A 28 7.38 -20.95 -7.69
N PHE A 29 7.48 -19.96 -8.58
CA PHE A 29 7.83 -18.59 -8.20
C PHE A 29 6.76 -17.96 -7.31
N VAL A 30 5.48 -18.10 -7.67
CA VAL A 30 4.36 -17.60 -6.86
C VAL A 30 4.33 -18.31 -5.51
N ALA A 31 4.52 -19.63 -5.47
CA ALA A 31 4.61 -20.39 -4.24
C ALA A 31 5.77 -19.90 -3.36
N ALA A 32 6.95 -19.65 -3.95
CA ALA A 32 8.11 -19.13 -3.22
C ALA A 32 7.83 -17.74 -2.61
N ALA A 33 7.20 -16.83 -3.35
CA ALA A 33 6.78 -15.53 -2.84
C ALA A 33 5.79 -15.68 -1.67
N LEU A 34 4.75 -16.50 -1.83
CA LEU A 34 3.76 -16.73 -0.77
C LEU A 34 4.37 -17.36 0.49
N VAL A 35 5.27 -18.34 0.34
CA VAL A 35 5.96 -18.97 1.47
C VAL A 35 6.90 -17.98 2.16
N LEU A 36 7.65 -17.19 1.39
CA LEU A 36 8.54 -16.14 1.92
C LEU A 36 7.72 -15.11 2.71
N GLY A 37 6.67 -14.55 2.10
CA GLY A 37 5.78 -13.59 2.72
C GLY A 37 5.10 -14.12 3.97
N ALA A 38 4.57 -15.34 3.94
CA ALA A 38 3.96 -15.98 5.12
C ALA A 38 4.96 -16.18 6.26
N THR A 39 6.18 -16.63 5.94
CA THR A 39 7.24 -16.83 6.94
C THR A 39 7.65 -15.51 7.58
N LEU A 40 7.92 -14.49 6.77
CA LEU A 40 8.33 -13.17 7.27
C LEU A 40 7.22 -12.48 8.04
N TRP A 41 5.96 -12.60 7.57
CA TRP A 41 4.79 -12.12 8.29
C TRP A 41 4.68 -12.80 9.66
N LEU A 42 4.84 -14.12 9.73
CA LEU A 42 4.77 -14.86 10.99
C LEU A 42 5.88 -14.46 11.97
N VAL A 43 7.11 -14.26 11.47
CA VAL A 43 8.23 -13.75 12.27
C VAL A 43 7.88 -12.38 12.85
N ARG A 44 7.36 -11.45 12.04
CA ARG A 44 6.96 -10.11 12.48
C ARG A 44 5.77 -10.10 13.44
N TRP A 45 4.79 -10.94 13.19
CA TRP A 45 3.64 -11.15 14.07
C TRP A 45 4.11 -11.61 15.46
N SER A 46 5.05 -12.55 15.50
CA SER A 46 5.52 -13.18 16.73
C SER A 46 6.56 -12.36 17.49
N ALA A 47 7.34 -11.50 16.81
CA ALA A 47 8.43 -10.74 17.42
C ALA A 47 7.99 -9.41 18.07
N GLY A 48 6.75 -8.96 17.82
CA GLY A 48 6.27 -7.66 18.31
C GLY A 48 5.62 -7.75 19.70
N PRO A 49 5.67 -6.68 20.50
CA PRO A 49 5.08 -6.68 21.83
C PRO A 49 3.54 -6.81 21.75
N SER A 50 2.86 -6.03 20.89
CA SER A 50 1.40 -6.13 20.70
C SER A 50 1.03 -6.23 19.23
N THR A 51 0.13 -7.14 18.89
CA THR A 51 -0.49 -7.22 17.56
C THR A 51 -1.73 -6.33 17.44
N ALA A 52 -2.17 -5.68 18.52
CA ALA A 52 -3.33 -4.79 18.56
C ALA A 52 -3.01 -3.41 19.13
N THR A 53 -3.87 -2.44 18.82
CA THR A 53 -3.91 -1.13 19.49
C THR A 53 -5.33 -0.85 19.98
N PRO A 54 -5.58 0.26 20.70
CA PRO A 54 -6.93 0.67 21.05
C PRO A 54 -7.92 0.70 19.86
N ASP A 55 -7.45 1.03 18.66
CA ASP A 55 -8.26 1.11 17.44
C ASP A 55 -8.76 -0.25 16.96
N THR A 56 -8.02 -1.32 17.27
CA THR A 56 -8.35 -2.70 16.86
C THR A 56 -9.77 -3.08 17.30
N PHE A 57 -10.23 -2.56 18.43
CA PHE A 57 -11.58 -2.83 18.95
C PHE A 57 -12.65 -2.46 17.93
N TRP A 58 -12.59 -1.25 17.37
CA TRP A 58 -13.61 -0.74 16.45
C TRP A 58 -13.65 -1.54 15.14
N TYR A 59 -12.48 -1.84 14.57
CA TYR A 59 -12.41 -2.66 13.36
C TYR A 59 -12.90 -4.09 13.58
N ALA A 60 -12.52 -4.72 14.69
CA ALA A 60 -12.97 -6.06 15.02
C ALA A 60 -14.49 -6.09 15.26
N ARG A 61 -15.02 -5.13 16.03
CA ARG A 61 -16.46 -4.98 16.30
C ARG A 61 -17.25 -4.93 15.00
N ASP A 62 -16.84 -4.07 14.08
CA ASP A 62 -17.56 -3.89 12.82
C ASP A 62 -17.42 -5.11 11.91
N ALA A 63 -16.26 -5.80 11.91
CA ALA A 63 -16.09 -7.06 11.19
C ALA A 63 -17.03 -8.16 11.71
N PHE A 64 -17.23 -8.26 13.02
CA PHE A 64 -18.21 -9.17 13.63
C PHE A 64 -19.64 -8.81 13.25
N ARG A 65 -19.99 -7.51 13.29
CA ARG A 65 -21.32 -7.03 12.89
C ARG A 65 -21.61 -7.37 11.42
N PHE A 66 -20.65 -7.13 10.51
CA PHE A 66 -20.78 -7.52 9.11
C PHE A 66 -20.82 -9.04 8.89
N ALA A 67 -20.23 -9.83 9.78
CA ALA A 67 -20.34 -11.28 9.76
C ALA A 67 -21.68 -11.81 10.34
N GLY A 68 -22.61 -10.92 10.74
CA GLY A 68 -23.92 -11.27 11.27
C GLY A 68 -23.94 -11.58 12.78
N VAL A 69 -22.88 -11.23 13.52
CA VAL A 69 -22.86 -11.40 14.98
C VAL A 69 -23.65 -10.28 15.65
N SER A 70 -24.51 -10.64 16.61
CA SER A 70 -25.28 -9.67 17.41
C SER A 70 -24.38 -8.63 18.07
N GLU A 71 -24.84 -7.38 18.14
CA GLU A 71 -24.06 -6.24 18.64
C GLU A 71 -23.38 -6.45 20.02
N PRO A 72 -24.06 -6.93 21.08
CA PRO A 72 -23.41 -7.16 22.38
C PRO A 72 -22.29 -8.20 22.32
N ARG A 73 -22.45 -9.21 21.48
CA ARG A 73 -21.45 -10.27 21.27
C ARG A 73 -20.28 -9.78 20.43
N ALA A 74 -20.55 -8.98 19.39
CA ALA A 74 -19.51 -8.36 18.56
C ALA A 74 -18.59 -7.46 19.40
N GLU A 75 -19.15 -6.67 20.31
CA GLU A 75 -18.40 -5.82 21.24
C GLU A 75 -17.57 -6.64 22.23
N LEU A 76 -18.16 -7.67 22.82
CA LEU A 76 -17.48 -8.55 23.75
C LEU A 76 -16.31 -9.30 23.10
N ASP A 77 -16.52 -9.86 21.90
CA ASP A 77 -15.48 -10.60 21.19
C ASP A 77 -14.38 -9.67 20.65
N ALA A 78 -14.73 -8.47 20.17
CA ALA A 78 -13.76 -7.44 19.82
C ALA A 78 -12.91 -7.02 21.03
N ALA A 79 -13.55 -6.77 22.18
CA ALA A 79 -12.87 -6.44 23.42
C ALA A 79 -11.89 -7.54 23.85
N ARG A 80 -12.29 -8.81 23.78
CA ARG A 80 -11.42 -9.96 24.08
C ARG A 80 -10.20 -10.02 23.16
N ILE A 81 -10.39 -9.85 21.85
CA ILE A 81 -9.29 -9.85 20.88
C ILE A 81 -8.31 -8.71 21.17
N THR A 82 -8.82 -7.49 21.35
CA THR A 82 -7.96 -6.32 21.63
C THR A 82 -7.22 -6.49 22.95
N CYS A 83 -7.92 -6.83 24.03
CA CYS A 83 -7.30 -6.97 25.35
C CYS A 83 -6.30 -8.13 25.42
N SER A 84 -6.60 -9.28 24.80
CA SER A 84 -5.68 -10.43 24.80
C SER A 84 -4.39 -10.13 24.02
N ALA A 85 -4.49 -9.47 22.87
CA ALA A 85 -3.34 -9.04 22.09
C ALA A 85 -2.52 -7.94 22.78
N MET A 86 -3.18 -6.96 23.42
CA MET A 86 -2.48 -5.90 24.17
C MET A 86 -1.81 -6.42 25.46
N ALA A 87 -2.38 -7.44 26.11
CA ALA A 87 -1.79 -8.02 27.31
C ALA A 87 -0.44 -8.72 27.03
N GLN A 88 -0.22 -9.21 25.82
CA GLN A 88 1.04 -9.82 25.40
C GLN A 88 2.21 -8.80 25.34
N ALA A 89 1.91 -7.50 25.26
CA ALA A 89 2.92 -6.43 25.09
C ALA A 89 3.64 -5.99 26.35
N THR A 90 3.14 -6.33 27.54
CA THR A 90 3.62 -5.71 28.78
C THR A 90 4.25 -6.76 29.72
N PRO A 91 5.59 -6.76 29.90
CA PRO A 91 6.26 -7.58 30.91
C PRO A 91 5.81 -7.23 32.34
N ARG A 92 5.33 -5.99 32.55
CA ARG A 92 4.64 -5.51 33.74
C ARG A 92 3.39 -4.76 33.31
N PRO A 93 2.24 -5.42 33.16
CA PRO A 93 1.01 -4.73 32.79
C PRO A 93 0.69 -3.67 33.83
N THR A 94 0.43 -2.44 33.38
CA THR A 94 -0.22 -1.43 34.23
C THR A 94 -1.50 -2.04 34.80
N SER A 95 -1.86 -1.68 36.03
CA SER A 95 -2.89 -2.35 36.83
C SER A 95 -4.25 -2.54 36.12
N HIS A 96 -4.55 -1.71 35.11
CA HIS A 96 -5.75 -1.77 34.28
C HIS A 96 -5.80 -2.92 33.26
N TYR A 97 -4.65 -3.38 32.76
CA TYR A 97 -4.57 -4.51 31.81
C TYR A 97 -4.30 -5.86 32.51
N ARG A 98 -3.80 -5.83 33.76
CA ARG A 98 -3.48 -7.04 34.55
C ARG A 98 -4.71 -7.83 35.00
N ARG A 99 -5.88 -7.19 35.05
CA ARG A 99 -7.16 -7.84 35.27
C ARG A 99 -7.87 -7.93 33.92
N GLY A 100 -7.74 -9.05 33.22
CA GLY A 100 -8.36 -9.24 31.90
C GLY A 100 -9.84 -8.88 31.86
N SER A 101 -10.59 -9.09 32.96
CA SER A 101 -11.97 -8.63 33.11
C SER A 101 -12.09 -7.09 33.04
N THR A 102 -11.25 -6.32 33.76
CA THR A 102 -11.35 -4.85 33.75
C THR A 102 -11.05 -4.24 32.37
N CYS A 103 -10.16 -4.85 31.58
CA CYS A 103 -9.92 -4.41 30.20
C CYS A 103 -11.12 -4.72 29.31
N VAL A 104 -11.66 -5.93 29.38
CA VAL A 104 -12.80 -6.36 28.56
C VAL A 104 -14.05 -5.57 28.92
N ASP A 105 -14.31 -5.34 30.20
CA ASP A 105 -15.45 -4.54 30.70
C ASP A 105 -15.32 -3.07 30.25
N TYR A 106 -14.12 -2.50 30.35
CA TYR A 106 -13.86 -1.15 29.84
C TYR A 106 -14.09 -1.06 28.33
N ARG A 107 -13.57 -2.00 27.54
CA ARG A 107 -13.66 -1.99 26.08
C ARG A 107 -15.07 -2.25 25.57
N SER A 108 -15.77 -3.22 26.15
CA SER A 108 -17.16 -3.52 25.78
C SER A 108 -18.13 -2.38 26.14
N SER A 109 -17.80 -1.55 27.13
CA SER A 109 -18.59 -0.34 27.45
C SER A 109 -18.19 0.92 26.66
N LEU A 110 -17.16 0.86 25.79
CA LEU A 110 -16.75 2.01 24.98
C LEU A 110 -17.87 2.55 24.09
N PRO A 111 -18.65 1.73 23.37
CA PRO A 111 -19.70 2.27 22.50
C PRO A 111 -20.77 3.10 23.22
N GLN A 112 -20.94 2.89 24.53
CA GLN A 112 -21.91 3.63 25.35
C GLN A 112 -21.31 4.92 25.93
N ARG A 113 -19.98 5.07 25.91
CA ARG A 113 -19.24 6.15 26.59
C ARG A 113 -18.44 7.02 25.64
N ALA A 114 -18.11 6.52 24.47
CA ALA A 114 -17.41 7.26 23.44
C ALA A 114 -18.36 8.30 22.84
N PRO A 115 -17.88 9.52 22.56
CA PRO A 115 -18.67 10.48 21.78
C PRO A 115 -19.01 9.90 20.40
N GLN A 116 -20.24 10.11 19.92
CA GLN A 116 -20.68 9.61 18.61
C GLN A 116 -19.73 10.00 17.48
N ARG A 117 -19.24 11.24 17.48
CA ARG A 117 -18.28 11.77 16.49
C ARG A 117 -17.00 10.92 16.41
N PHE A 118 -16.56 10.33 17.53
CA PHE A 118 -15.41 9.43 17.54
C PHE A 118 -15.71 8.11 16.83
N GLU A 119 -16.89 7.54 17.06
CA GLU A 119 -17.30 6.32 16.37
C GLU A 119 -17.46 6.52 14.87
N ASP A 120 -17.97 7.68 14.46
CA ASP A 120 -18.18 8.03 13.06
C ASP A 120 -16.87 8.01 12.24
N ILE A 121 -15.72 8.27 12.87
CA ILE A 121 -14.39 8.13 12.24
C ILE A 121 -14.11 6.68 11.84
N PHE A 122 -14.60 5.69 12.60
CA PHE A 122 -14.40 4.28 12.29
C PHE A 122 -15.45 3.74 11.34
N THR A 123 -16.71 4.13 11.51
CA THR A 123 -17.81 3.66 10.65
C THR A 123 -17.69 4.21 9.22
N SER A 124 -17.07 5.38 9.03
CA SER A 124 -16.78 5.97 7.72
C SER A 124 -15.67 5.26 6.93
N ARG A 125 -14.97 4.27 7.52
CA ARG A 125 -13.90 3.49 6.87
C ARG A 125 -14.15 1.98 6.99
N PRO A 126 -15.24 1.45 6.41
CA PRO A 126 -15.65 0.06 6.63
C PRO A 126 -14.73 -0.96 5.94
N GLY A 127 -13.79 -0.53 5.09
CA GLY A 127 -13.04 -1.41 4.21
C GLY A 127 -12.28 -2.53 4.92
N TYR A 128 -11.59 -2.24 6.03
CA TYR A 128 -10.85 -3.28 6.75
C TYR A 128 -11.79 -4.31 7.42
N ALA A 129 -12.87 -3.82 8.03
CA ALA A 129 -13.88 -4.69 8.63
C ALA A 129 -14.59 -5.56 7.58
N LEU A 130 -14.96 -5.00 6.43
CA LEU A 130 -15.57 -5.75 5.32
C LEU A 130 -14.62 -6.82 4.74
N LEU A 131 -13.34 -6.50 4.57
CA LEU A 131 -12.34 -7.45 4.05
C LEU A 131 -12.07 -8.61 5.01
N THR A 132 -12.25 -8.40 6.32
CA THR A 132 -12.03 -9.44 7.35
C THR A 132 -13.31 -10.19 7.74
N ALA A 133 -14.50 -9.63 7.48
CA ALA A 133 -15.78 -10.24 7.83
C ALA A 133 -15.97 -11.67 7.28
N PRO A 134 -15.59 -12.03 6.04
CA PRO A 134 -15.69 -13.41 5.56
C PRO A 134 -14.87 -14.41 6.38
N PHE A 135 -13.71 -13.99 6.89
CA PHE A 135 -12.88 -14.81 7.76
C PHE A 135 -13.52 -14.96 9.13
N VAL A 136 -14.10 -13.87 9.68
CA VAL A 136 -14.84 -13.90 10.94
C VAL A 136 -16.05 -14.83 10.84
N TRP A 137 -16.80 -14.75 9.74
CA TRP A 137 -17.93 -15.63 9.47
C TRP A 137 -17.50 -17.11 9.42
N THR A 138 -16.37 -17.41 8.77
CA THR A 138 -15.88 -18.79 8.59
C THR A 138 -15.20 -19.37 9.84
N PHE A 139 -14.40 -18.57 10.54
CA PHE A 139 -13.50 -19.03 11.61
C PHE A 139 -13.84 -18.45 12.99
N GLY A 140 -14.98 -17.78 13.12
CA GLY A 140 -15.40 -17.11 14.35
C GLY A 140 -14.41 -16.02 14.78
N PRO A 141 -14.20 -15.81 16.09
CA PRO A 141 -13.33 -14.74 16.58
C PRO A 141 -11.88 -14.76 16.08
N ARG A 142 -11.33 -15.95 15.81
CA ARG A 142 -9.98 -16.08 15.25
C ARG A 142 -9.90 -15.58 13.81
N GLY A 143 -11.04 -15.54 13.11
CA GLY A 143 -11.15 -15.08 11.74
C GLY A 143 -10.63 -13.67 11.52
N PHE A 144 -10.77 -12.76 12.49
CA PHE A 144 -10.26 -11.39 12.34
C PHE A 144 -8.73 -11.36 12.21
N ALA A 145 -8.03 -12.11 13.06
CA ALA A 145 -6.57 -12.25 12.99
C ALA A 145 -6.13 -13.00 11.71
N LEU A 146 -6.86 -14.04 11.30
CA LEU A 146 -6.59 -14.77 10.05
C LEU A 146 -6.78 -13.90 8.81
N GLY A 147 -7.82 -13.06 8.78
CA GLY A 147 -8.03 -12.09 7.71
C GLY A 147 -6.93 -11.03 7.67
N THR A 148 -6.47 -10.57 8.84
CA THR A 148 -5.29 -9.70 8.95
C THR A 148 -4.04 -10.38 8.36
N ALA A 149 -3.82 -11.65 8.70
CA ALA A 149 -2.69 -12.42 8.19
C ALA A 149 -2.75 -12.59 6.67
N PHE A 150 -3.91 -12.93 6.13
CA PHE A 150 -4.13 -13.02 4.70
C PHE A 150 -3.81 -11.71 3.98
N LEU A 151 -4.31 -10.58 4.49
CA LEU A 151 -4.05 -9.26 3.93
C LEU A 151 -2.57 -8.87 4.01
N GLY A 152 -1.90 -9.20 5.12
CA GLY A 152 -0.47 -8.99 5.30
C GLY A 152 0.36 -9.77 4.29
N VAL A 153 0.12 -11.08 4.15
CA VAL A 153 0.79 -11.94 3.15
C VAL A 153 0.51 -11.44 1.73
N ALA A 154 -0.72 -11.02 1.44
CA ALA A 154 -1.08 -10.42 0.16
C ALA A 154 -0.28 -9.14 -0.14
N CYS A 155 0.12 -8.35 0.86
CA CYS A 155 1.01 -7.20 0.65
C CYS A 155 2.38 -7.63 0.13
N GLY A 156 2.96 -8.70 0.68
CA GLY A 156 4.22 -9.27 0.20
C GLY A 156 4.13 -9.68 -1.28
N ALA A 157 3.11 -10.46 -1.64
CA ALA A 157 2.86 -10.86 -3.01
C ALA A 157 2.58 -9.65 -3.95
N ALA A 158 1.86 -8.63 -3.48
CA ALA A 158 1.62 -7.41 -4.23
C ALA A 158 2.90 -6.57 -4.42
N ALA A 159 3.82 -6.57 -3.45
CA ALA A 159 5.15 -5.96 -3.58
C ALA A 159 6.00 -6.67 -4.66
N VAL A 160 5.95 -8.01 -4.70
CA VAL A 160 6.55 -8.80 -5.79
C VAL A 160 5.92 -8.41 -7.13
N GLY A 161 4.58 -8.34 -7.19
CA GLY A 161 3.84 -7.94 -8.39
C GLY A 161 4.23 -6.55 -8.90
N LEU A 162 4.33 -5.57 -7.98
CA LEU A 162 4.76 -4.21 -8.29
C LEU A 162 6.22 -4.17 -8.79
N ALA A 163 7.13 -4.92 -8.15
CA ALA A 163 8.53 -5.02 -8.56
C ALA A 163 8.67 -5.59 -9.97
N LEU A 164 7.94 -6.66 -10.30
CA LEU A 164 7.88 -7.22 -11.65
C LEU A 164 7.26 -6.23 -12.65
N ALA A 165 6.18 -5.53 -12.27
CA ALA A 165 5.57 -4.49 -13.07
C ALA A 165 6.51 -3.30 -13.31
N ALA A 166 7.42 -3.00 -12.37
CA ALA A 166 8.48 -2.01 -12.55
C ALA A 166 9.63 -2.49 -13.46
N GLY A 167 9.63 -3.78 -13.83
CA GLY A 167 10.63 -4.39 -14.71
C GLY A 167 11.83 -4.98 -13.98
N LEU A 168 11.71 -5.25 -12.68
CA LEU A 168 12.70 -6.02 -11.94
C LEU A 168 12.60 -7.51 -12.29
N ARG A 169 13.70 -8.24 -12.08
CA ARG A 169 13.79 -9.69 -12.28
C ARG A 169 13.18 -10.44 -11.08
N PRO A 170 12.79 -11.72 -11.23
CA PRO A 170 12.20 -12.52 -10.16
C PRO A 170 12.96 -12.49 -8.82
N ALA A 171 14.30 -12.62 -8.85
CA ALA A 171 15.11 -12.56 -7.64
C ALA A 171 15.03 -11.18 -6.94
N GLN A 172 15.02 -10.09 -7.70
CA GLN A 172 14.86 -8.74 -7.16
C GLN A 172 13.45 -8.51 -6.64
N ALA A 173 12.44 -9.13 -7.25
CA ALA A 173 11.07 -9.03 -6.76
C ALA A 173 10.90 -9.74 -5.41
N LEU A 174 11.50 -10.92 -5.22
CA LEU A 174 11.55 -11.59 -3.91
C LEU A 174 12.38 -10.79 -2.90
N LEU A 175 13.47 -10.15 -3.35
CA LEU A 175 14.24 -9.24 -2.48
C LEU A 175 13.43 -8.01 -2.06
N ALA A 176 12.58 -7.46 -2.94
CA ALA A 176 11.69 -6.36 -2.61
C ALA A 176 10.67 -6.78 -1.54
N GLU A 177 10.13 -7.99 -1.63
CA GLU A 177 9.27 -8.56 -0.58
C GLU A 177 10.03 -8.76 0.74
N LEU A 178 11.23 -9.32 0.70
CA LEU A 178 12.08 -9.48 1.88
C LEU A 178 12.33 -8.13 2.57
N VAL A 179 12.81 -7.13 1.82
CA VAL A 179 13.10 -5.79 2.36
C VAL A 179 11.82 -5.11 2.83
N PHE A 180 10.70 -5.26 2.13
CA PHE A 180 9.39 -4.76 2.56
C PHE A 180 9.03 -5.27 3.96
N TYR A 181 9.27 -6.55 4.25
CA TYR A 181 9.04 -7.09 5.58
C TYR A 181 10.11 -6.70 6.61
N LEU A 182 11.35 -6.44 6.20
CA LEU A 182 12.44 -5.99 7.09
C LEU A 182 12.35 -4.50 7.46
N LEU A 183 11.65 -3.70 6.67
CA LEU A 183 11.36 -2.29 6.96
C LEU A 183 10.09 -2.12 7.83
N PRO A 184 9.82 -0.90 8.36
CA PRO A 184 8.62 -0.63 9.14
C PRO A 184 7.29 -0.96 8.44
N SER A 185 7.26 -0.99 7.10
CA SER A 185 6.12 -1.51 6.32
C SER A 185 5.72 -2.93 6.74
N GLY A 186 6.70 -3.81 6.93
CA GLY A 186 6.49 -5.18 7.39
C GLY A 186 5.90 -5.25 8.78
N LEU A 187 6.39 -4.41 9.69
CA LEU A 187 5.88 -4.38 11.06
C LEU A 187 4.39 -4.02 11.08
N TRP A 188 4.02 -2.93 10.42
CA TRP A 188 2.65 -2.40 10.48
C TRP A 188 1.63 -3.23 9.70
N THR A 189 2.05 -3.94 8.64
CA THR A 189 1.19 -4.92 7.95
C THR A 189 0.93 -6.20 8.74
N THR A 190 1.58 -6.39 9.88
CA THR A 190 1.30 -7.49 10.82
C THR A 190 0.44 -7.08 12.01
N ARG A 191 0.02 -5.81 12.11
CA ARG A 191 -0.85 -5.37 13.21
C ARG A 191 -2.31 -5.49 12.79
N MET A 192 -3.18 -5.81 13.74
CA MET A 192 -4.65 -5.87 13.57
C MET A 192 -5.25 -4.47 13.45
N LEU A 193 -4.89 -3.81 12.36
CA LEU A 193 -5.21 -2.45 12.01
C LEU A 193 -5.38 -2.34 10.48
N ALA A 194 -5.82 -1.17 10.02
CA ALA A 194 -6.08 -0.92 8.61
C ALA A 194 -4.81 -0.81 7.72
N GLU A 195 -3.60 -0.90 8.27
CA GLU A 195 -2.35 -0.71 7.51
C GLU A 195 -2.12 -1.79 6.47
N ALA A 196 -2.38 -3.07 6.77
CA ALA A 196 -2.24 -4.14 5.78
C ALA A 196 -3.15 -3.94 4.56
N PRO A 197 -4.49 -3.83 4.68
CA PRO A 197 -5.34 -3.59 3.51
C PRO A 197 -5.04 -2.24 2.84
N MET A 198 -4.64 -1.20 3.57
CA MET A 198 -4.26 0.08 2.98
C MET A 198 -3.01 -0.06 2.10
N ILE A 199 -1.94 -0.68 2.62
CA ILE A 199 -0.70 -0.94 1.88
C ILE A 199 -0.99 -1.79 0.64
N LEU A 200 -1.84 -2.82 0.76
CA LEU A 200 -2.26 -3.62 -0.38
C LEU A 200 -2.92 -2.75 -1.46
N CYS A 201 -3.84 -1.87 -1.08
CA CYS A 201 -4.48 -0.92 -2.01
C CYS A 201 -3.47 0.02 -2.68
N VAL A 202 -2.49 0.54 -1.92
CA VAL A 202 -1.39 1.36 -2.46
C VAL A 202 -0.55 0.57 -3.47
N LEU A 203 -0.16 -0.65 -3.16
CA LEU A 203 0.63 -1.51 -4.05
C LEU A 203 -0.12 -1.84 -5.34
N LEU A 204 -1.41 -2.14 -5.26
CA LEU A 204 -2.25 -2.39 -6.44
C LEU A 204 -2.42 -1.11 -7.28
N ALA A 205 -2.69 0.03 -6.65
CA ALA A 205 -2.79 1.32 -7.34
C ALA A 205 -1.49 1.66 -8.09
N LEU A 206 -0.35 1.54 -7.41
CA LEU A 206 0.97 1.75 -8.02
C LEU A 206 1.25 0.76 -9.14
N THR A 207 0.84 -0.51 -8.99
CA THR A 207 0.99 -1.51 -10.05
C THR A 207 0.18 -1.11 -11.29
N GLY A 208 -1.07 -0.68 -11.10
CA GLY A 208 -1.91 -0.15 -12.18
C GLY A 208 -1.29 1.07 -12.86
N ALA A 209 -0.81 2.05 -12.09
CA ALA A 209 -0.14 3.24 -12.62
C ALA A 209 1.13 2.88 -13.42
N VAL A 210 1.98 2.00 -12.88
CA VAL A 210 3.20 1.54 -13.55
C VAL A 210 2.88 0.79 -14.84
N LEU A 211 1.88 -0.10 -14.83
CA LEU A 211 1.45 -0.82 -16.04
C LEU A 211 0.88 0.13 -17.11
N LEU A 212 0.10 1.15 -16.71
CA LEU A 212 -0.37 2.20 -17.62
C LEU A 212 0.80 2.96 -18.26
N LEU A 213 1.76 3.42 -17.46
CA LEU A 213 2.94 4.18 -17.89
C LEU A 213 3.88 3.34 -18.77
N ARG A 214 3.88 2.03 -18.58
CA ARG A 214 4.56 1.05 -19.45
C ARG A 214 3.72 0.61 -20.65
N GLU A 215 2.50 1.13 -20.79
CA GLU A 215 1.53 0.82 -21.84
C GLU A 215 1.13 -0.66 -21.91
N VAL A 216 1.17 -1.37 -20.78
CA VAL A 216 0.79 -2.77 -20.68
C VAL A 216 -0.69 -2.88 -20.29
N SER A 217 -1.51 -3.40 -21.21
CA SER A 217 -2.94 -3.70 -20.98
C SER A 217 -3.72 -2.54 -20.34
N ARG A 218 -3.84 -1.42 -21.06
CA ARG A 218 -4.39 -0.15 -20.56
C ARG A 218 -5.69 -0.28 -19.76
N VAL A 219 -6.64 -1.11 -20.22
CA VAL A 219 -7.92 -1.33 -19.54
C VAL A 219 -7.72 -2.01 -18.17
N ARG A 220 -6.97 -3.10 -18.11
CA ARG A 220 -6.72 -3.83 -16.85
C ARG A 220 -5.88 -3.00 -15.88
N ALA A 221 -4.88 -2.29 -16.41
CA ALA A 221 -4.02 -1.40 -15.62
C ALA A 221 -4.82 -0.22 -15.04
N GLY A 222 -5.70 0.39 -15.84
CA GLY A 222 -6.59 1.45 -15.39
C GLY A 222 -7.61 0.97 -14.36
N ALA A 223 -8.22 -0.20 -14.58
CA ALA A 223 -9.13 -0.80 -13.61
C ALA A 223 -8.42 -1.10 -12.28
N LEU A 224 -7.19 -1.61 -12.33
CA LEU A 224 -6.39 -1.89 -11.13
C LEU A 224 -6.03 -0.60 -10.39
N LEU A 225 -5.64 0.46 -11.10
CA LEU A 225 -5.38 1.77 -10.52
C LEU A 225 -6.65 2.33 -9.84
N ALA A 226 -7.78 2.34 -10.55
CA ALA A 226 -9.04 2.84 -10.04
C ALA A 226 -9.52 2.07 -8.81
N ALA A 227 -9.52 0.73 -8.88
CA ALA A 227 -9.92 -0.13 -7.77
C ALA A 227 -8.97 0.03 -6.57
N GLY A 228 -7.65 0.08 -6.80
CA GLY A 228 -6.67 0.29 -5.74
C GLY A 228 -6.90 1.62 -5.01
N LEU A 229 -7.08 2.73 -5.73
CA LEU A 229 -7.34 4.03 -5.12
C LEU A 229 -8.70 4.08 -4.40
N ALA A 230 -9.76 3.58 -5.04
CA ALA A 230 -11.10 3.58 -4.46
C ALA A 230 -11.17 2.72 -3.19
N CYS A 231 -10.60 1.50 -3.21
CA CYS A 231 -10.51 0.67 -2.02
C CYS A 231 -9.64 1.32 -0.93
N CYS A 232 -8.56 2.01 -1.29
CA CYS A 232 -7.74 2.76 -0.33
C CYS A 232 -8.58 3.84 0.39
N CYS A 233 -9.43 4.55 -0.35
CA CYS A 233 -10.36 5.53 0.21
C CYS A 233 -11.35 4.90 1.19
N VAL A 234 -11.86 3.69 0.93
CA VAL A 234 -12.79 2.98 1.81
C VAL A 234 -12.10 2.35 3.04
N VAL A 235 -10.83 1.96 2.91
CA VAL A 235 -10.04 1.35 4.00
C VAL A 235 -9.44 2.40 4.93
N LYS A 236 -8.81 3.43 4.35
CA LYS A 236 -8.11 4.49 5.08
C LYS A 236 -8.14 5.80 4.25
N PRO A 237 -9.23 6.58 4.33
CA PRO A 237 -9.49 7.72 3.45
C PRO A 237 -8.31 8.69 3.27
N ALA A 238 -7.62 9.04 4.37
CA ALA A 238 -6.47 9.94 4.33
C ALA A 238 -5.36 9.47 3.37
N ASN A 239 -5.05 8.17 3.37
CA ASN A 239 -4.05 7.58 2.48
C ASN A 239 -4.54 7.51 1.02
N GLY A 240 -5.81 7.17 0.80
CA GLY A 240 -6.41 7.13 -0.53
C GLY A 240 -6.46 8.51 -1.20
N VAL A 241 -6.89 9.52 -0.44
CA VAL A 241 -6.92 10.93 -0.87
C VAL A 241 -5.51 11.45 -1.13
N ALA A 242 -4.56 11.23 -0.21
CA ALA A 242 -3.19 11.69 -0.39
C ALA A 242 -2.51 11.07 -1.61
N LEU A 243 -2.68 9.75 -1.85
CA LEU A 243 -2.14 9.08 -3.02
C LEU A 243 -2.79 9.55 -4.32
N SER A 244 -4.12 9.73 -4.33
CA SER A 244 -4.84 10.23 -5.51
C SER A 244 -4.39 11.66 -5.86
N ALA A 245 -4.30 12.54 -4.85
CA ALA A 245 -3.80 13.90 -5.03
C ALA A 245 -2.35 13.92 -5.51
N ALA A 246 -1.47 13.08 -4.96
CA ALA A 246 -0.07 13.00 -5.36
C ALA A 246 0.09 12.49 -6.80
N LEU A 247 -0.64 11.45 -7.21
CA LEU A 247 -0.60 10.96 -8.59
C LEU A 247 -1.14 11.99 -9.58
N LEU A 248 -2.22 12.70 -9.24
CA LEU A 248 -2.76 13.80 -10.03
C LEU A 248 -1.72 14.93 -10.17
N ALA A 249 -1.16 15.41 -9.06
CA ALA A 249 -0.18 16.48 -9.02
C ALA A 249 1.13 16.12 -9.73
N GLY A 250 1.50 14.84 -9.77
CA GLY A 250 2.66 14.37 -10.53
C GLY A 250 2.39 14.22 -12.03
N ALA A 251 1.24 13.66 -12.40
CA ALA A 251 0.93 13.35 -13.80
C ALA A 251 0.64 14.59 -14.65
N VAL A 252 0.05 15.64 -14.08
CA VAL A 252 -0.27 16.90 -14.77
C VAL A 252 0.98 17.65 -15.29
N PRO A 253 2.01 17.95 -14.48
CA PRO A 253 3.21 18.62 -14.98
C PRO A 253 4.03 17.67 -15.87
N LEU A 254 4.09 16.37 -15.55
CA LEU A 254 4.83 15.42 -16.37
C LEU A 254 4.19 15.18 -17.73
N PHE A 255 2.90 15.48 -17.92
CA PHE A 255 2.25 15.44 -19.24
C PHE A 255 3.03 16.20 -20.32
N PHE A 256 3.64 17.34 -19.97
CA PHE A 256 4.39 18.15 -20.92
C PHE A 256 5.73 17.53 -21.33
N PHE A 257 6.28 16.65 -20.49
CA PHE A 257 7.60 16.01 -20.65
C PHE A 257 7.53 14.49 -20.88
N ALA A 258 6.34 13.90 -20.76
CA ALA A 258 6.15 12.46 -20.80
C ALA A 258 6.25 11.93 -22.22
N ARG A 259 6.99 10.82 -22.34
CA ARG A 259 7.07 10.04 -23.59
C ARG A 259 5.70 9.47 -24.00
N SER A 260 4.85 9.14 -23.02
CA SER A 260 3.48 8.66 -23.25
C SER A 260 2.44 9.57 -22.60
N ARG A 261 2.08 10.64 -23.32
CA ARG A 261 1.03 11.58 -22.89
C ARG A 261 -0.30 10.90 -22.55
N PRO A 262 -0.81 9.93 -23.35
CA PRO A 262 -2.08 9.26 -23.03
C PRO A 262 -2.03 8.48 -21.71
N ALA A 263 -0.88 7.88 -21.37
CA ALA A 263 -0.74 7.17 -20.11
C ALA A 263 -0.76 8.12 -18.90
N CYS A 264 -0.06 9.26 -18.97
CA CYS A 264 -0.11 10.28 -17.94
C CYS A 264 -1.52 10.86 -17.77
N LEU A 265 -2.23 11.13 -18.87
CA LEU A 265 -3.63 11.57 -18.82
C LEU A 265 -4.54 10.52 -18.18
N ALA A 266 -4.33 9.23 -18.47
CA ALA A 266 -5.11 8.17 -17.86
C ALA A 266 -4.87 8.10 -16.34
N VAL A 267 -3.62 8.19 -15.89
CA VAL A 267 -3.28 8.23 -14.46
C VAL A 267 -3.91 9.46 -13.79
N ALA A 268 -3.74 10.65 -14.38
CA ALA A 268 -4.32 11.90 -13.87
C ALA A 268 -5.85 11.84 -13.82
N GLY A 269 -6.49 11.38 -14.89
CA GLY A 269 -7.95 11.27 -14.99
C GLY A 269 -8.52 10.29 -13.97
N ILE A 270 -7.93 9.10 -13.82
CA ILE A 270 -8.38 8.12 -12.82
C ILE A 270 -8.18 8.66 -11.40
N ALA A 271 -7.00 9.21 -11.10
CA ALA A 271 -6.71 9.75 -9.78
C ALA A 271 -7.63 10.94 -9.43
N GLY A 272 -7.88 11.83 -10.39
CA GLY A 272 -8.80 12.95 -10.25
C GLY A 272 -10.25 12.51 -10.04
N LEU A 273 -10.71 11.51 -10.80
CA LEU A 273 -12.06 10.93 -10.65
C LEU A 273 -12.26 10.27 -9.29
N VAL A 274 -11.27 9.52 -8.80
CA VAL A 274 -11.36 8.90 -7.47
C VAL A 274 -11.33 9.96 -6.37
N LEU A 275 -10.47 10.97 -6.49
CA LEU A 275 -10.42 12.08 -5.53
C LEU A 275 -11.74 12.85 -5.46
N ALA A 276 -12.29 13.24 -6.61
CA ALA A 276 -13.58 13.93 -6.71
C ALA A 276 -14.74 13.03 -6.24
N GLY A 277 -14.73 11.75 -6.63
CA GLY A 277 -15.71 10.76 -6.21
C GLY A 277 -15.72 10.55 -4.71
N ASN A 278 -14.55 10.44 -4.07
CA ASN A 278 -14.45 10.37 -2.61
C ASN A 278 -15.01 11.62 -1.96
N GLY A 279 -14.65 12.82 -2.44
CA GLY A 279 -15.21 14.08 -1.93
C GLY A 279 -16.74 14.16 -2.05
N LEU A 280 -17.29 13.74 -3.19
CA LEU A 280 -18.73 13.68 -3.42
C LEU A 280 -19.41 12.68 -2.48
N VAL A 281 -18.90 11.45 -2.36
CA VAL A 281 -19.45 10.42 -1.47
C VAL A 281 -19.39 10.89 -0.01
N SER A 282 -18.26 11.44 0.43
CA SER A 282 -18.11 11.99 1.77
C SER A 282 -19.12 13.12 2.03
N SER A 283 -19.36 14.00 1.07
CA SER A 283 -20.37 15.05 1.20
C SER A 283 -21.80 14.50 1.25
N LEU A 284 -22.16 13.55 0.38
CA LEU A 284 -23.52 13.00 0.30
C LEU A 284 -23.87 12.18 1.55
N LEU A 285 -22.90 11.45 2.09
CA LEU A 285 -23.07 10.62 3.29
C LEU A 285 -22.72 11.36 4.59
N HIS A 286 -22.40 12.65 4.52
CA HIS A 286 -21.96 13.47 5.67
C HIS A 286 -20.85 12.79 6.48
N LEU A 287 -19.90 12.15 5.79
CA LEU A 287 -18.78 11.47 6.45
C LEU A 287 -17.84 12.51 7.08
N PRO A 288 -17.19 12.17 8.22
CA PRO A 288 -16.19 13.04 8.84
C PRO A 288 -15.13 13.51 7.84
N GLY A 289 -15.01 14.82 7.68
CA GLY A 289 -13.97 15.44 6.85
C GLY A 289 -12.63 15.54 7.58
N THR A 290 -11.60 16.05 6.89
CA THR A 290 -10.27 16.23 7.49
C THR A 290 -10.28 17.15 8.72
N ALA A 291 -11.06 18.24 8.68
CA ALA A 291 -11.18 19.14 9.83
C ALA A 291 -11.79 18.44 11.05
N GLU A 292 -12.75 17.55 10.82
CA GLU A 292 -13.41 16.76 11.86
C GLU A 292 -12.43 15.76 12.48
N THR A 293 -11.65 15.04 11.68
CA THR A 293 -10.59 14.15 12.19
C THR A 293 -9.46 14.89 12.91
N LEU A 294 -9.22 16.16 12.57
CA LEU A 294 -8.28 17.01 13.32
C LEU A 294 -8.85 17.42 14.68
N GLN A 295 -10.17 17.68 14.76
CA GLN A 295 -10.82 17.92 16.04
C GLN A 295 -10.66 16.73 16.98
N ASP A 296 -10.79 15.48 16.52
CA ASP A 296 -10.51 14.28 17.32
C ASP A 296 -9.13 14.36 18.02
N THR A 297 -8.10 14.77 17.28
CA THR A 297 -6.74 14.94 17.82
C THR A 297 -6.69 16.06 18.86
N PHE A 298 -7.21 17.25 18.55
CA PHE A 298 -7.11 18.42 19.43
C PHE A 298 -7.99 18.34 20.68
N THR A 299 -9.11 17.63 20.59
CA THR A 299 -10.10 17.50 21.67
C THR A 299 -9.91 16.24 22.51
N ARG A 300 -8.85 15.46 22.25
CA ARG A 300 -8.59 14.15 22.88
C ARG A 300 -9.80 13.22 22.77
N HIS A 301 -10.18 12.90 21.54
CA HIS A 301 -11.36 12.09 21.22
C HIS A 301 -12.66 12.73 21.68
N TYR A 302 -12.82 14.03 21.38
CA TYR A 302 -14.02 14.83 21.68
C TYR A 302 -14.38 14.89 23.17
N ARG A 303 -13.38 14.74 24.04
CA ARG A 303 -13.52 14.87 25.51
C ARG A 303 -13.32 16.31 26.00
N HIS A 304 -12.79 17.16 25.13
CA HIS A 304 -12.64 18.59 25.35
C HIS A 304 -13.41 19.38 24.27
N PRO A 305 -13.75 20.66 24.53
CA PRO A 305 -14.41 21.51 23.55
C PRO A 305 -13.61 21.64 22.25
N ASP A 306 -14.32 21.76 21.13
CA ASP A 306 -13.75 21.98 19.80
C ASP A 306 -12.84 23.22 19.77
N VAL A 307 -11.80 23.15 18.94
CA VAL A 307 -10.90 24.29 18.72
C VAL A 307 -11.45 25.19 17.61
N PRO A 308 -11.37 26.53 17.73
CA PRO A 308 -11.97 27.44 16.74
C PRO A 308 -11.41 27.33 15.32
N ASP A 309 -10.09 27.11 15.19
CA ASP A 309 -9.42 26.90 13.90
C ASP A 309 -8.36 25.80 14.04
N VAL A 310 -8.53 24.72 13.27
CA VAL A 310 -7.69 23.53 13.29
C VAL A 310 -6.39 23.71 12.49
N TRP A 311 -6.36 24.61 11.51
CA TRP A 311 -5.25 24.68 10.55
C TRP A 311 -4.00 25.37 11.08
N PRO A 312 -4.07 26.52 11.79
CA PRO A 312 -2.92 27.10 12.45
C PRO A 312 -2.34 26.14 13.50
N ARG A 313 -3.20 25.54 14.32
CA ARG A 313 -2.79 24.56 15.33
C ARG A 313 -2.12 23.33 14.71
N LEU A 314 -2.62 22.85 13.57
CA LEU A 314 -1.99 21.77 12.82
C LEU A 314 -0.59 22.17 12.36
N ARG A 315 -0.43 23.38 11.82
CA ARG A 315 0.87 23.88 11.36
C ARG A 315 1.86 23.94 12.52
N ASP A 316 1.44 24.43 13.68
CA ASP A 316 2.29 24.54 14.86
C ASP A 316 2.71 23.14 15.36
N LEU A 317 1.76 22.23 15.57
CA LEU A 317 2.05 20.85 15.99
C LEU A 317 2.88 20.07 14.97
N ALA A 318 2.64 20.28 13.67
CA ALA A 318 3.47 19.68 12.64
C ALA A 318 4.91 20.22 12.71
N GLY A 319 5.07 21.54 12.90
CA GLY A 319 6.37 22.16 13.11
C GLY A 319 7.12 21.56 14.29
N GLU A 320 6.45 21.46 15.45
CA GLU A 320 6.99 20.81 16.65
C GLU A 320 7.35 19.34 16.39
N LEU A 321 6.47 18.56 15.75
CA LEU A 321 6.78 17.17 15.42
C LEU A 321 8.03 17.03 14.55
N TRP A 322 8.14 17.85 13.49
CA TRP A 322 9.27 17.79 12.57
C TRP A 322 10.57 18.23 13.25
N ASN A 323 10.56 19.34 14.00
CA ASN A 323 11.75 19.91 14.62
C ASN A 323 12.19 19.15 15.87
N ASP A 324 11.26 18.69 16.71
CA ASP A 324 11.57 18.15 18.03
C ASP A 324 11.63 16.62 18.03
N ARG A 325 11.13 15.95 16.99
CA ARG A 325 11.19 14.49 16.88
C ARG A 325 11.80 13.99 15.58
N ILE A 326 11.23 14.33 14.42
CA ILE A 326 11.61 13.66 13.18
C ILE A 326 13.04 14.02 12.77
N LEU A 327 13.41 15.31 12.77
CA LEU A 327 14.76 15.74 12.42
C LEU A 327 15.81 15.20 13.41
N PRO A 328 15.63 15.32 14.74
CA PRO A 328 16.51 14.68 15.71
C PRO A 328 16.64 13.16 15.50
N GLN A 329 15.54 12.45 15.26
CA GLN A 329 15.58 11.00 15.01
C GLN A 329 16.39 10.65 13.75
N MET A 330 16.24 11.42 12.66
CA MET A 330 17.04 11.21 11.44
C MET A 330 18.52 11.53 11.64
N HIS A 331 18.84 12.45 12.55
CA HIS A 331 20.21 12.76 12.93
C HIS A 331 20.82 11.65 13.82
N ASP A 332 20.06 11.18 14.81
CA ASP A 332 20.51 10.20 15.80
C ASP A 332 20.58 8.77 15.25
N ASP A 333 19.71 8.43 14.27
CA ASP A 333 19.77 7.19 13.52
C ASP A 333 20.03 7.45 12.02
N PRO A 334 21.30 7.55 11.60
CA PRO A 334 21.67 7.85 10.22
C PRO A 334 21.28 6.74 9.23
N LEU A 335 20.90 5.55 9.70
CA LEU A 335 20.41 4.48 8.82
C LEU A 335 19.06 4.82 8.21
N ILE A 336 18.24 5.64 8.88
CA ILE A 336 16.95 6.11 8.36
C ILE A 336 17.15 6.97 7.10
N PRO A 337 17.86 8.11 7.14
CA PRO A 337 18.10 8.90 5.93
C PRO A 337 18.93 8.14 4.89
N ALA A 338 19.89 7.30 5.30
CA ALA A 338 20.63 6.46 4.35
C ALA A 338 19.69 5.50 3.59
N GLY A 339 18.73 4.89 4.28
CA GLY A 339 17.70 4.04 3.67
C GLY A 339 16.87 4.79 2.63
N TYR A 340 16.41 6.00 2.94
CA TYR A 340 15.68 6.85 1.99
C TYR A 340 16.54 7.23 0.77
N LEU A 341 17.79 7.65 0.99
CA LEU A 341 18.71 8.04 -0.09
C LEU A 341 19.05 6.87 -1.00
N LEU A 342 19.36 5.69 -0.44
CA LEU A 342 19.65 4.48 -1.21
C LEU A 342 18.40 3.97 -1.94
N GLY A 343 17.24 4.02 -1.29
CA GLY A 343 15.95 3.73 -1.93
C GLY A 343 15.72 4.63 -3.15
N ALA A 344 15.83 5.95 -2.98
CA ALA A 344 15.70 6.91 -4.07
C ALA A 344 16.74 6.67 -5.18
N ALA A 345 18.01 6.45 -4.83
CA ALA A 345 19.06 6.12 -5.77
C ALA A 345 18.72 4.87 -6.58
N GLY A 346 18.21 3.82 -5.95
CA GLY A 346 17.75 2.60 -6.63
C GLY A 346 16.62 2.86 -7.62
N LEU A 347 15.61 3.64 -7.22
CA LEU A 347 14.51 4.01 -8.11
C LEU A 347 15.01 4.76 -9.35
N PHE A 348 15.82 5.80 -9.16
CA PHE A 348 16.20 6.69 -10.26
C PHE A 348 17.37 6.18 -11.12
N THR A 349 18.24 5.33 -10.58
CA THR A 349 19.36 4.77 -11.35
C THR A 349 19.03 3.46 -12.05
N ARG A 350 18.05 2.70 -11.54
CA ARG A 350 17.78 1.32 -12.00
C ARG A 350 16.42 1.15 -12.65
N LEU A 351 15.44 2.00 -12.34
CA LEU A 351 14.13 2.00 -12.98
C LEU A 351 14.06 3.10 -14.05
N ARG A 352 13.02 3.05 -14.87
CA ARG A 352 12.73 4.14 -15.81
C ARG A 352 12.14 5.32 -15.03
N GLY A 353 12.44 6.55 -15.45
CA GLY A 353 11.92 7.76 -14.78
C GLY A 353 10.39 7.82 -14.72
N ASP A 354 9.70 7.32 -15.76
CA ASP A 354 8.24 7.20 -15.81
C ASP A 354 7.66 6.20 -14.80
N VAL A 355 8.46 5.27 -14.29
CA VAL A 355 8.12 4.32 -13.22
C VAL A 355 8.56 4.85 -11.85
N ALA A 356 9.65 5.62 -11.78
CA ALA A 356 10.22 6.10 -10.53
C ALA A 356 9.36 7.20 -9.87
N TRP A 357 8.80 8.13 -10.65
CA TRP A 357 8.03 9.25 -10.09
C TRP A 357 6.76 8.83 -9.31
N PRO A 358 5.89 7.89 -9.76
CA PRO A 358 4.70 7.54 -8.98
C PRO A 358 5.08 6.84 -7.67
N LEU A 359 6.18 6.07 -7.68
CA LEU A 359 6.72 5.42 -6.48
C LEU A 359 7.24 6.45 -5.49
N LEU A 360 8.03 7.43 -5.96
CA LEU A 360 8.52 8.53 -5.12
C LEU A 360 7.34 9.30 -4.48
N LEU A 361 6.38 9.72 -5.31
CA LEU A 361 5.23 10.51 -4.83
C LEU A 361 4.38 9.72 -3.83
N ALA A 362 4.17 8.42 -4.05
CA ALA A 362 3.53 7.58 -3.05
C ALA A 362 4.30 7.55 -1.74
N GLY A 363 5.63 7.47 -1.76
CA GLY A 363 6.45 7.60 -0.56
C GLY A 363 6.21 8.91 0.18
N LEU A 364 6.20 10.04 -0.55
CA LEU A 364 5.96 11.36 0.02
C LEU A 364 4.58 11.51 0.67
N THR A 365 3.58 10.71 0.26
CA THR A 365 2.28 10.72 0.94
C THR A 365 2.37 10.33 2.41
N GLY A 366 3.34 9.50 2.79
CA GLY A 366 3.54 9.16 4.20
C GLY A 366 3.95 10.38 5.03
N ALA A 367 4.83 11.24 4.50
CA ALA A 367 5.18 12.51 5.16
C ALA A 367 3.99 13.47 5.24
N VAL A 368 3.15 13.52 4.21
CA VAL A 368 1.90 14.30 4.21
C VAL A 368 0.94 13.78 5.29
N VAL A 369 0.73 12.47 5.38
CA VAL A 369 -0.17 11.87 6.37
C VAL A 369 0.33 12.08 7.80
N VAL A 370 1.64 11.95 8.04
CA VAL A 370 2.28 12.29 9.34
C VAL A 370 2.05 13.76 9.69
N THR A 371 2.23 14.66 8.72
CA THR A 371 2.02 16.10 8.91
C THR A 371 0.56 16.42 9.24
N MET A 372 -0.38 15.71 8.61
CA MET A 372 -1.82 15.89 8.84
C MET A 372 -2.34 15.25 10.13
N HIS A 373 -1.55 14.39 10.78
CA HIS A 373 -1.88 13.76 12.06
C HIS A 373 -0.62 13.72 12.93
N PRO A 374 -0.19 14.86 13.50
CA PRO A 374 1.13 14.99 14.14
C PRO A 374 1.17 14.35 15.54
N LEU A 375 0.92 13.06 15.62
CA LEU A 375 0.90 12.26 16.84
C LEU A 375 2.22 11.50 16.97
N GLY A 376 3.08 11.98 17.85
CA GLY A 376 4.41 11.42 18.04
C GLY A 376 4.45 9.93 18.44
N SER A 377 3.38 9.37 19.01
CA SER A 377 3.27 7.94 19.32
C SER A 377 2.88 7.08 18.11
N GLU A 378 2.32 7.71 17.07
CA GLU A 378 1.82 7.05 15.86
C GLU A 378 2.69 7.35 14.63
N THR A 379 3.74 8.17 14.76
CA THR A 379 4.58 8.60 13.62
C THR A 379 5.09 7.43 12.79
N ASP A 380 5.62 6.37 13.42
CA ASP A 380 6.13 5.19 12.72
C ASP A 380 5.04 4.48 11.92
N ARG A 381 3.81 4.44 12.44
CA ARG A 381 2.63 3.85 11.80
C ARG A 381 2.17 4.70 10.62
N LEU A 382 2.07 6.00 10.82
CA LEU A 382 1.59 6.94 9.81
C LEU A 382 2.58 7.07 8.65
N ALA A 383 3.88 6.97 8.93
CA ALA A 383 4.94 6.96 7.94
C ALA A 383 5.08 5.64 7.18
N THR A 384 4.34 4.57 7.52
CA THR A 384 4.57 3.22 6.97
C THR A 384 4.64 3.15 5.44
N VAL A 385 3.87 4.00 4.73
CA VAL A 385 3.85 4.07 3.27
C VAL A 385 5.17 4.58 2.67
N THR A 386 5.93 5.41 3.39
CA THR A 386 7.22 5.94 2.91
C THR A 386 8.21 4.81 2.60
N TRP A 387 8.09 3.68 3.28
CA TRP A 387 9.00 2.54 3.17
C TRP A 387 8.72 1.63 1.98
N VAL A 388 7.55 1.74 1.34
CA VAL A 388 7.22 0.97 0.12
C VAL A 388 8.20 1.29 -1.03
N PRO A 389 8.38 2.56 -1.46
CA PRO A 389 9.37 2.89 -2.48
C PRO A 389 10.81 2.61 -2.03
N VAL A 390 11.11 2.71 -0.73
CA VAL A 390 12.43 2.35 -0.19
C VAL A 390 12.73 0.87 -0.41
N ALA A 391 11.79 -0.03 -0.09
CA ALA A 391 11.94 -1.46 -0.32
C ALA A 391 12.22 -1.79 -1.79
N LEU A 392 11.44 -1.18 -2.70
CA LEU A 392 11.62 -1.38 -4.14
C LEU A 392 12.95 -0.81 -4.65
N GLY A 393 13.33 0.38 -4.19
CA GLY A 393 14.58 1.02 -4.56
C GLY A 393 15.80 0.21 -4.13
N LEU A 394 15.82 -0.23 -2.87
CA LEU A 394 16.89 -1.08 -2.32
C LEU A 394 17.01 -2.40 -3.09
N ALA A 395 15.89 -3.05 -3.40
CA ALA A 395 15.91 -4.24 -4.23
C ALA A 395 16.43 -3.95 -5.66
N ALA A 396 16.03 -2.82 -6.25
CA ALA A 396 16.46 -2.41 -7.58
C ALA A 396 17.98 -2.15 -7.66
N LEU A 397 18.63 -1.67 -6.59
CA LEU A 397 20.09 -1.48 -6.55
C LEU A 397 20.89 -2.75 -6.84
N THR A 398 20.33 -3.93 -6.53
CA THR A 398 20.96 -5.23 -6.83
C THR A 398 20.85 -5.64 -8.30
N ALA A 399 20.09 -4.90 -9.11
CA ALA A 399 20.07 -5.11 -10.55
C ALA A 399 21.40 -4.76 -11.19
N PRO A 400 21.74 -5.31 -12.36
CA PRO A 400 22.82 -4.77 -13.17
C PRO A 400 22.54 -3.31 -13.53
N SER A 401 23.56 -2.45 -13.51
CA SER A 401 23.41 -1.04 -13.89
C SER A 401 22.89 -0.96 -15.33
N ARG A 402 21.85 -0.13 -15.55
CA ARG A 402 21.37 0.17 -16.90
C ARG A 402 22.26 1.16 -17.64
N PHE A 403 23.51 1.34 -17.22
CA PHE A 403 24.46 2.21 -17.90
C PHE A 403 24.64 1.70 -19.34
N ARG A 404 23.84 2.32 -20.21
CA ARG A 404 23.98 2.54 -21.64
C ARG A 404 24.94 1.54 -22.29
N ARG A 405 24.40 0.47 -22.89
CA ARG A 405 25.00 0.03 -24.15
C ARG A 405 24.97 1.26 -25.04
N PRO A 406 26.12 1.77 -25.52
CA PRO A 406 26.12 2.83 -26.51
C PRO A 406 25.25 2.35 -27.66
N SER A 407 24.14 3.03 -27.93
CA SER A 407 23.22 2.68 -29.00
C SER A 407 23.78 3.08 -30.38
N GLY A 408 25.10 2.95 -30.55
CA GLY A 408 25.86 3.43 -31.70
C GLY A 408 27.01 2.52 -32.14
N ALA A 409 27.18 1.34 -31.53
CA ALA A 409 27.92 0.28 -32.21
C ALA A 409 26.94 -0.44 -33.13
N GLU A 410 26.67 0.18 -34.28
CA GLU A 410 26.21 -0.56 -35.45
C GLU A 410 27.17 -1.75 -35.60
N PRO A 411 26.69 -3.01 -35.60
CA PRO A 411 27.58 -4.13 -35.88
C PRO A 411 28.30 -3.82 -37.19
N PRO A 412 29.64 -3.97 -37.25
CA PRO A 412 30.38 -3.66 -38.47
C PRO A 412 29.69 -4.39 -39.62
N VAL A 413 29.17 -3.62 -40.58
CA VAL A 413 28.62 -4.17 -41.81
C VAL A 413 29.70 -5.10 -42.36
N PRO A 414 29.43 -6.42 -42.49
CA PRO A 414 30.44 -7.32 -43.03
C PRO A 414 30.85 -6.77 -44.39
N ALA A 415 32.17 -6.57 -44.56
CA ALA A 415 32.71 -6.05 -45.81
C ALA A 415 32.13 -6.87 -46.98
N PRO A 416 31.67 -6.22 -48.05
CA PRO A 416 31.16 -6.94 -49.22
C PRO A 416 32.22 -7.95 -49.67
N ALA A 417 31.81 -9.20 -49.83
CA ALA A 417 32.69 -10.26 -50.30
C ALA A 417 33.37 -9.80 -51.60
N PRO A 418 34.69 -9.99 -51.75
CA PRO A 418 35.38 -9.63 -52.98
C PRO A 418 34.68 -10.31 -54.16
N ALA A 419 34.33 -9.49 -55.17
CA ALA A 419 33.71 -9.98 -56.38
C ALA A 419 34.57 -11.09 -56.99
N PRO A 420 33.98 -12.20 -57.46
CA PRO A 420 34.74 -13.26 -58.10
C PRO A 420 35.53 -12.68 -59.26
N ALA A 421 36.84 -12.90 -59.26
CA ALA A 421 37.74 -12.52 -60.34
C ALA A 421 37.19 -13.13 -61.64
N ARG A 422 36.89 -12.27 -62.62
CA ARG A 422 36.58 -12.72 -63.97
C ARG A 422 37.84 -13.37 -64.52
N GLU A 423 37.85 -14.69 -64.54
CA GLU A 423 38.86 -15.47 -65.26
C GLU A 423 38.80 -15.12 -66.75
N GLY A 424 40.00 -14.97 -67.31
CA GLY A 424 40.33 -14.43 -68.62
C GLY A 424 39.47 -14.91 -69.79
N ALA A 425 39.08 -13.96 -70.63
CA ALA A 425 39.08 -14.18 -72.06
C ALA A 425 40.52 -13.93 -72.55
N ALA A 426 41.21 -15.01 -72.93
CA ALA A 426 42.48 -14.98 -73.66
C ALA A 426 42.18 -14.77 -75.17
N PRO A 427 43.14 -14.20 -75.93
CA PRO A 427 42.94 -13.63 -77.27
C PRO A 427 42.63 -14.64 -78.38
#